data_AF-A0AAN9W5X8-F1
#
_entry.id   AF-A0AAN9W5X8-F1
#
_cell.length_a   1.000
_cell.length_b   1.000
_cell.length_c   1.000
_cell.angle_alpha   90.00
_cell.angle_beta   90.00
_cell.angle_gamma   90.00
#
_symmetry.space_group_name_H-M   'P 1'
#
loop_
_entity.id
_entity.type
_entity.pdbx_description
1 polymer ?
#
loop_
_entity_poly.entity_id
_entity_poly.type
_entity_poly.pdbx_seq_one_letter_code
_entity_poly.pdbx_strand_id
1 'polypeptide(L)' 'MHGQHGPHTYKWGYDTGKGHNRQFRYEERDAHGHVKGHYGFYDKHGKLQVVSYSADPEHGYHADGNFGKHSIA' A
#
# COMPACT_ATOMS: atom_id res chain seq x y z
N MET A 1 -4.12 -8.84 -16.29
CA MET A 1 -4.75 -7.51 -16.31
C MET A 1 -3.67 -6.50 -16.63
N HIS A 2 -3.71 -5.88 -17.81
CA HIS A 2 -2.81 -4.77 -18.19
C HIS A 2 -3.51 -3.43 -17.88
N GLY A 3 -2.72 -2.43 -17.46
CA GLY A 3 -3.17 -1.18 -16.82
C GLY A 3 -4.24 -0.41 -17.57
N GLN A 4 -5.27 -0.01 -16.82
CA GLN A 4 -6.53 0.59 -17.31
C GLN A 4 -6.37 1.97 -17.98
N HIS A 5 -5.14 2.51 -18.14
CA HIS A 5 -4.89 3.86 -18.68
C HIS A 5 -3.75 3.96 -19.72
N GLY A 6 -3.19 2.84 -20.19
CA GLY A 6 -2.17 2.84 -21.27
C GLY A 6 -0.80 2.28 -20.86
N PRO A 7 0.20 2.35 -21.76
CA PRO A 7 1.55 1.84 -21.49
C PRO A 7 2.12 2.51 -20.24
N HIS A 8 2.93 1.78 -19.46
CA HIS A 8 3.54 2.22 -18.19
C HIS A 8 2.59 2.31 -16.98
N THR A 9 1.28 2.06 -17.12
CA THR A 9 0.34 2.03 -15.99
C THR A 9 0.12 0.61 -15.47
N TYR A 10 -0.19 0.45 -14.18
CA TYR A 10 -0.69 -0.80 -13.64
C TYR A 10 -1.63 -0.58 -12.45
N LYS A 11 -2.46 -1.59 -12.17
CA LYS A 11 -3.21 -1.71 -10.92
C LYS A 11 -3.19 -3.16 -10.48
N TRP A 12 -2.88 -3.41 -9.22
CA TRP A 12 -2.95 -4.75 -8.66
C TRP A 12 -3.33 -4.71 -7.18
N GLY A 13 -3.82 -5.83 -6.68
CA GLY A 13 -4.15 -5.98 -5.28
C GLY A 13 -4.61 -7.39 -4.96
N TYR A 14 -4.66 -7.69 -3.68
CA TYR A 14 -5.20 -8.94 -3.15
C TYR A 14 -5.84 -8.70 -1.79
N ASP A 15 -6.70 -9.64 -1.39
CA ASP A 15 -7.24 -9.78 -0.04
C ASP A 15 -7.26 -11.27 0.27
N THR A 16 -6.60 -11.70 1.35
CA THR A 16 -6.55 -13.12 1.75
C THR A 16 -7.86 -13.61 2.36
N GLY A 17 -8.87 -12.74 2.52
CA GLY A 17 -10.23 -13.11 2.87
C GLY A 17 -10.52 -12.94 4.35
N LYS A 18 -10.94 -14.01 5.03
CA LYS A 18 -11.33 -13.97 6.46
C LYS A 18 -10.35 -14.76 7.30
N GLY A 19 -10.20 -14.38 8.56
CA GLY A 19 -9.40 -15.10 9.55
C GLY A 19 -8.37 -14.23 10.24
N HIS A 20 -7.68 -14.81 11.23
CA HIS A 20 -6.73 -14.11 12.08
C HIS A 20 -5.52 -13.53 11.32
N ASN A 21 -5.23 -14.06 10.13
CA ASN A 21 -4.13 -13.62 9.28
C ASN A 21 -4.63 -12.98 7.97
N ARG A 22 -5.76 -12.24 8.04
CA ARG A 22 -6.22 -11.46 6.89
C ARG A 22 -5.18 -10.38 6.56
N GLN A 23 -4.78 -10.36 5.30
CA GLN A 23 -3.87 -9.40 4.73
C GLN A 23 -4.47 -8.89 3.42
N PHE A 24 -4.29 -7.61 3.14
CA PHE A 24 -4.70 -7.02 1.89
C PHE A 24 -3.68 -6.00 1.41
N ARG A 25 -3.63 -5.84 0.10
CA ARG A 25 -2.84 -4.79 -0.53
C ARG A 25 -3.56 -4.31 -1.78
N TYR A 26 -3.43 -3.02 -2.03
CA TYR A 26 -3.81 -2.39 -3.27
C TYR A 26 -2.69 -1.45 -3.69
N GLU A 27 -2.38 -1.41 -4.98
CA GLU A 27 -1.38 -0.51 -5.54
C GLU A 27 -1.74 -0.15 -6.98
N GLU A 28 -1.53 1.11 -7.33
CA GLU A 28 -1.60 1.58 -8.70
C GLU A 28 -0.42 2.48 -9.05
N ARG A 29 -0.03 2.42 -10.32
CA ARG A 29 0.95 3.31 -10.93
C ARG A 29 0.34 4.02 -12.13
N ASP A 30 0.48 5.33 -12.16
CA ASP A 30 0.06 6.14 -13.30
C ASP A 30 1.13 6.19 -14.42
N ALA A 31 0.81 6.84 -15.54
CA ALA A 31 1.72 6.92 -16.69
C ALA A 31 2.97 7.79 -16.42
N HIS A 32 2.91 8.69 -15.44
CA HIS A 32 4.02 9.56 -15.03
C HIS A 32 4.97 8.86 -14.05
N GLY A 33 4.61 7.66 -13.60
CA GLY A 33 5.39 6.89 -12.65
C GLY A 33 5.03 7.14 -11.20
N HIS A 34 3.96 7.90 -10.92
CA HIS A 34 3.43 8.03 -9.57
C HIS A 34 2.82 6.72 -9.12
N VAL A 35 3.33 6.18 -8.02
CA VAL A 35 2.79 5.01 -7.35
C VAL A 35 2.00 5.48 -6.13
N LYS A 36 0.83 4.89 -5.92
CA LYS A 36 0.13 4.97 -4.64
C LYS A 36 -0.47 3.63 -4.30
N GLY A 37 -0.47 3.31 -3.02
CA GLY A 37 -1.02 2.08 -2.55
C GLY A 37 -1.24 2.09 -1.06
N HIS A 38 -1.86 1.02 -0.60
CA HIS A 38 -1.96 0.75 0.81
C HIS A 38 -1.91 -0.76 1.03
N TYR A 39 -1.39 -1.17 2.17
CA TYR A 39 -1.50 -2.53 2.63
C TYR A 39 -1.98 -2.55 4.08
N GLY A 40 -2.61 -3.65 4.47
CA GLY A 40 -3.02 -3.82 5.84
C GLY A 40 -3.03 -5.28 6.28
N PHE A 41 -2.87 -5.45 7.58
CA PHE A 41 -2.78 -6.73 8.26
C PHE A 41 -3.31 -6.58 9.69
N TYR A 42 -3.72 -7.69 10.30
CA TYR A 42 -4.03 -7.71 11.73
C TYR A 42 -2.76 -8.02 12.53
N ASP A 43 -2.50 -7.24 13.57
CA ASP A 43 -1.40 -7.54 14.51
C ASP A 43 -1.77 -8.65 15.49
N LYS A 44 -0.83 -9.02 16.37
CA LYS A 44 -1.01 -10.06 17.40
C LYS A 44 -2.16 -9.79 18.38
N HIS A 45 -2.67 -8.57 18.45
CA HIS A 45 -3.79 -8.16 19.30
C HIS A 45 -5.10 -8.10 18.52
N GLY A 46 -5.11 -8.49 17.24
CA GLY A 46 -6.29 -8.38 16.38
C GLY A 46 -6.61 -6.94 15.99
N LYS A 47 -5.67 -6.00 16.14
CA LYS A 47 -5.85 -4.63 15.68
C LYS A 47 -5.45 -4.52 14.21
N LEU A 48 -6.31 -3.90 13.42
CA LEU A 48 -6.04 -3.62 12.02
C LEU A 48 -4.95 -2.54 11.91
N GLN A 49 -3.84 -2.90 11.28
CA GLN A 49 -2.77 -2.00 10.90
C GLN A 49 -2.91 -1.70 9.40
N VAL A 50 -2.92 -0.42 9.06
CA VAL A 50 -3.00 0.05 7.67
C VAL A 50 -1.86 1.02 7.43
N VAL A 51 -1.22 0.85 6.28
CA VAL A 51 -0.13 1.66 5.79
C VAL A 51 -0.51 2.15 4.42
N SER A 52 -0.56 3.46 4.26
CA SER A 52 -0.69 4.13 2.97
C SER A 52 0.68 4.59 2.54
N TYR A 53 0.99 4.44 1.26
CA TYR A 53 2.27 4.88 0.71
C TYR A 53 2.07 5.49 -0.67
N SER A 54 2.97 6.41 -0.99
CA SER A 54 3.10 7.02 -2.30
C SER A 54 4.56 7.03 -2.70
N ALA A 55 4.83 6.99 -4.00
CA ALA A 55 6.14 7.28 -4.54
C ALA A 55 6.02 8.10 -5.80
N ASP A 56 6.87 9.10 -5.95
CA ASP A 56 6.98 9.90 -7.16
C ASP A 56 8.44 10.06 -7.60
N PRO A 57 8.70 10.33 -8.90
CA PRO A 57 10.06 10.47 -9.40
C PRO A 57 10.87 11.62 -8.78
N GLU A 58 10.21 12.63 -8.19
CA GLU A 58 10.86 13.86 -7.70
C GLU A 58 11.14 13.80 -6.18
N HIS A 59 10.20 13.30 -5.38
CA HIS A 59 10.25 13.28 -3.91
C HIS A 59 10.48 11.88 -3.34
N GLY A 60 10.52 10.85 -4.19
CA GLY A 60 10.80 9.47 -3.77
C GLY A 60 9.64 8.84 -3.00
N TYR A 61 9.95 7.91 -2.09
CA TYR A 61 8.95 7.13 -1.35
C TYR A 61 8.52 7.81 -0.05
N HIS A 62 7.21 7.86 0.19
CA HIS A 62 6.61 8.32 1.43
C HIS A 62 5.58 7.28 1.92
N ALA A 63 5.51 7.09 3.23
CA ALA A 63 4.51 6.23 3.85
C ALA A 63 3.98 6.81 5.15
N ASP A 64 2.68 6.68 5.32
CA ASP A 64 1.94 7.01 6.54
C ASP A 64 1.18 5.77 7.01
N GLY A 65 1.03 5.61 8.31
CA GLY A 65 0.29 4.49 8.85
C GLY A 65 0.39 4.39 10.35
N ASN A 66 -0.37 3.46 10.92
CA ASN A 66 -0.37 3.19 12.36
C ASN A 66 0.86 2.38 12.80
N PHE A 67 2.02 2.67 12.21
CA PHE A 67 3.30 2.34 12.82
C PHE A 67 3.35 3.18 14.08
N GLY A 68 3.00 2.59 15.22
CA GLY A 68 2.95 3.31 16.49
C GLY A 68 4.18 4.20 16.62
N LYS A 69 3.97 5.47 16.98
CA LYS A 69 5.00 6.50 17.10
C LYS A 69 6.27 5.94 17.75
N HIS A 70 7.18 5.42 16.96
CA HIS A 70 8.57 5.29 17.33
C HIS A 70 9.26 6.37 16.53
N SER A 71 9.20 7.58 17.12
CA SER A 71 10.28 8.54 17.01
C SER A 71 11.58 7.76 17.17
N ILE A 72 12.29 7.58 16.05
CA ILE A 72 13.73 7.33 16.06
C ILE A 72 14.34 8.46 16.89
N ALA A 73 14.75 8.12 18.11
CA ALA A 73 15.68 8.91 18.89
C ALA A 73 17.10 8.67 18.35
#